data_AF-A0A101WUP6-F1
#
_entry.id   AF-A0A101WUP6-F1
#
_cell.length_a   1.000
_cell.length_b   1.000
_cell.length_c   1.000
_cell.angle_alpha   90.00
_cell.angle_beta   90.00
_cell.angle_gamma   90.00
#
_symmetry.space_group_name_H-M   'P 1'
#
loop_
_entity.id
_entity.type
_entity.pdbx_description
1 polymer ?
#
loop_
_entity_poly.entity_id
_entity_poly.type
_entity_poly.pdbx_seq_one_letter_code
_entity_poly.pdbx_strand_id
1 'polypeptide(L)'
;MLSPKINIEDYIRTRIMETIDELLLGIMMVNANATRNAAGKVFMAVKALMSAMVLINLDRILERKSEEERVWYERRGYIVPTKSIKGVSLDLSGLGYREI
;
A
#
# COMPACT_ATOMS: atom_id res chain seq x y z
N MET A 1 20.13 -1.48 -4.07
CA MET A 1 20.53 -2.34 -2.94
C MET A 1 19.49 -2.20 -1.83
N LEU A 2 18.59 -3.17 -1.69
CA LEU A 2 17.71 -3.27 -0.52
C LEU A 2 18.59 -3.72 0.67
N SER A 3 18.87 -2.79 1.58
CA SER A 3 19.50 -3.07 2.87
C SER A 3 18.55 -3.90 3.76
N PRO A 4 19.05 -4.51 4.85
CA PRO A 4 19.29 -5.95 4.96
C PRO A 4 18.08 -6.78 4.51
N LYS A 5 18.30 -7.87 3.74
CA LYS A 5 17.30 -8.78 3.13
C LYS A 5 15.93 -8.74 3.83
N ILE A 6 15.10 -7.76 3.47
CA ILE A 6 13.70 -7.76 3.84
C ILE A 6 13.11 -8.92 3.05
N ASN A 7 12.64 -9.94 3.75
CA ASN A 7 11.84 -10.96 3.12
C ASN A 7 10.55 -10.29 2.64
N ILE A 8 10.34 -10.27 1.33
CA ILE A 8 9.18 -9.62 0.70
C ILE A 8 7.89 -10.22 1.24
N GLU A 9 7.85 -11.53 1.48
CA GLU A 9 6.69 -12.21 2.04
C GLU A 9 6.36 -11.73 3.46
N ASP A 10 7.38 -11.61 4.32
CA ASP A 10 7.19 -11.11 5.69
C ASP A 10 6.79 -9.63 5.69
N TYR A 11 7.29 -8.85 4.74
CA TYR A 11 6.88 -7.46 4.58
C TYR A 11 5.42 -7.35 4.11
N ILE A 12 5.01 -8.16 3.14
CA ILE A 12 3.60 -8.25 2.71
C ILE A 12 2.70 -8.58 3.90
N ARG A 13 3.05 -9.62 4.69
CA ARG A 13 2.32 -9.99 5.90
C ARG A 13 2.23 -8.83 6.90
N THR A 14 3.35 -8.15 7.12
CA THR A 14 3.41 -6.99 8.03
C THR A 14 2.47 -5.87 7.58
N ARG A 15 2.45 -5.55 6.28
CA ARG A 15 1.56 -4.51 5.73
C ARG A 15 0.08 -4.91 5.79
N ILE A 16 -0.24 -6.19 5.62
CA ILE A 16 -1.60 -6.70 5.81
C ILE A 16 -2.03 -6.57 7.27
N MET A 17 -1.16 -6.94 8.22
CA MET A 17 -1.44 -6.77 9.66
C MET A 17 -1.64 -5.29 10.02
N GLU A 18 -0.80 -4.41 9.50
CA GLU A 18 -0.92 -2.96 9.71
C GLU A 18 -2.24 -2.41 9.15
N THR A 19 -2.72 -2.91 8.00
CA THR A 19 -4.06 -2.57 7.51
C THR A 19 -5.14 -2.92 8.54
N ILE A 20 -5.10 -4.11 9.13
CA ILE A 20 -6.08 -4.57 10.11
C ILE A 20 -6.02 -3.70 11.38
N ASP A 21 -4.81 -3.47 11.90
CA ASP A 21 -4.59 -2.68 13.11
C ASP A 21 -5.09 -1.23 12.95
N GLU A 22 -4.76 -0.59 11.83
CA GLU A 22 -5.19 0.77 11.53
C GLU A 22 -6.72 0.86 11.35
N LEU A 23 -7.37 -0.14 10.76
CA LEU A 23 -8.84 -0.20 10.67
C LEU A 23 -9.49 -0.38 12.05
N LEU A 24 -8.97 -1.26 12.89
CA LEU A 24 -9.47 -1.46 14.26
C LEU A 24 -9.37 -0.17 15.08
N LEU A 25 -8.23 0.53 15.00
CA LEU A 25 -8.05 1.84 15.63
C LEU A 25 -9.03 2.87 15.06
N GLY A 26 -9.26 2.88 13.74
CA GLY A 26 -10.25 3.72 13.10
C GLY A 26 -11.66 3.51 13.67
N ILE A 27 -12.08 2.25 13.83
CA ILE A 27 -13.37 1.89 14.42
C ILE A 27 -13.48 2.37 15.88
N MET A 28 -12.43 2.13 16.69
CA MET A 28 -12.38 2.63 18.07
C MET A 28 -12.55 4.15 18.14
N MET A 29 -11.91 4.89 17.22
CA MET A 29 -12.01 6.34 17.15
C MET A 29 -13.40 6.82 16.72
N VAL A 30 -14.06 6.12 15.78
CA VAL A 30 -15.47 6.43 15.42
C VAL A 30 -16.37 6.27 16.65
N ASN A 31 -16.24 5.17 17.39
CA ASN A 31 -17.02 4.91 18.60
C ASN A 31 -16.79 5.97 19.70
N ALA A 32 -15.61 6.61 19.70
CA ALA A 32 -15.27 7.72 20.59
C ALA A 32 -15.65 9.11 20.05
N ASN A 33 -16.43 9.20 18.97
CA ASN A 33 -16.77 10.45 18.25
C ASN A 33 -15.55 11.23 17.71
N ALA A 34 -14.39 10.58 17.56
CA ALA A 34 -13.15 11.16 17.03
C ALA A 34 -13.03 10.96 15.51
N THR A 35 -14.05 11.36 14.75
CA THR A 35 -14.20 11.04 13.31
C THR A 35 -13.06 11.53 12.42
N ARG A 36 -12.48 12.71 12.70
CA ARG A 36 -11.32 13.23 11.97
C ARG A 36 -10.08 12.35 12.15
N ASN A 37 -9.85 11.85 13.36
CA ASN A 37 -8.72 10.96 13.65
C ASN A 37 -8.95 9.58 13.04
N ALA A 38 -10.20 9.09 13.10
CA ALA A 38 -10.59 7.85 12.45
C ALA A 38 -10.31 7.89 10.94
N ALA A 39 -10.62 8.99 10.25
CA ALA A 39 -10.31 9.15 8.83
C ALA A 39 -8.81 9.05 8.55
N GLY A 40 -7.96 9.62 9.42
CA GLY A 40 -6.50 9.47 9.32
C GLY A 40 -6.05 8.02 9.45
N LYS A 41 -6.65 7.25 10.36
CA LYS A 41 -6.39 5.81 10.54
C LYS A 41 -6.82 4.96 9.35
N VAL A 42 -8.03 5.17 8.85
CA VAL A 42 -8.50 4.50 7.62
C VAL A 42 -7.60 4.84 6.43
N PHE A 43 -7.14 6.09 6.30
CA PHE A 43 -6.22 6.48 5.24
C PHE A 43 -4.85 5.76 5.33
N MET A 44 -4.33 5.52 6.55
CA MET A 44 -3.12 4.71 6.73
C MET A 44 -3.36 3.24 6.37
N ALA A 45 -4.51 2.68 6.74
CA ALA A 45 -4.89 1.32 6.39
C ALA A 45 -4.91 1.08 4.87
N VAL A 46 -5.48 2.03 4.11
CA VAL A 46 -5.48 1.98 2.63
C VAL A 46 -4.05 1.99 2.08
N LYS A 47 -3.19 2.86 2.58
CA LYS A 47 -1.77 2.89 2.15
C LYS A 47 -1.04 1.58 2.45
N ALA A 48 -1.31 0.97 3.60
CA ALA A 48 -0.74 -0.32 3.97
C ALA A 48 -1.20 -1.43 3.01
N LEU A 49 -2.50 -1.47 2.71
CA LEU A 49 -3.07 -2.43 1.78
C LEU A 49 -2.49 -2.28 0.38
N MET A 50 -2.47 -1.05 -0.15
CA MET A 50 -1.89 -0.77 -1.46
C MET A 50 -0.42 -1.19 -1.55
N SER A 51 0.36 -0.99 -0.47
CA SER A 51 1.76 -1.41 -0.43
C SER A 51 1.90 -2.93 -0.53
N ALA A 52 1.09 -3.69 0.21
CA ALA A 52 1.05 -5.15 0.11
C ALA A 52 0.68 -5.59 -1.30
N MET A 53 -0.34 -4.96 -1.90
CA MET A 53 -0.83 -5.32 -3.23
C MET A 53 0.15 -5.02 -4.36
N VAL A 54 0.88 -3.91 -4.27
CA VAL A 54 1.97 -3.60 -5.19
C VAL A 54 3.04 -4.69 -5.13
N LEU A 55 3.45 -5.11 -3.94
CA LEU A 55 4.48 -6.14 -3.78
C LEU A 55 4.02 -7.52 -4.27
N ILE A 56 2.77 -7.90 -3.99
CA ILE A 56 2.16 -9.14 -4.50
C ILE A 56 2.16 -9.16 -6.04
N ASN A 57 2.02 -8.00 -6.68
CA ASN A 57 1.89 -7.87 -8.13
C ASN A 57 3.11 -7.23 -8.79
N LEU A 58 4.25 -7.13 -8.10
CA LEU A 58 5.35 -6.27 -8.52
C LEU A 58 5.83 -6.63 -9.93
N ASP A 59 6.07 -7.91 -10.21
CA ASP A 59 6.54 -8.36 -11.52
C ASP A 59 5.56 -7.98 -12.65
N ARG A 60 4.25 -8.21 -12.43
CA ARG A 60 3.18 -7.85 -13.39
C ARG A 60 3.06 -6.35 -13.61
N ILE A 61 3.36 -5.55 -12.59
CA ILE A 61 3.43 -4.09 -12.71
C ILE A 61 4.65 -3.73 -13.56
N LEU A 62 5.84 -4.25 -13.23
CA LEU A 62 7.10 -3.93 -13.91
C LEU A 62 7.09 -4.30 -15.41
N GLU A 63 6.40 -5.36 -15.80
CA GLU A 63 6.20 -5.75 -17.20
C GLU A 63 5.55 -4.64 -18.06
N ARG A 64 4.79 -3.73 -17.44
CA ARG A 64 4.00 -2.69 -18.11
C ARG A 64 4.59 -1.29 -17.97
N LYS A 65 5.78 -1.19 -17.40
CA LYS A 65 6.40 0.07 -16.95
C LYS A 65 7.66 0.38 -17.73
N SER A 66 7.90 1.68 -17.94
CA SER A 66 9.18 2.17 -18.44
C SER A 66 10.30 1.93 -17.42
N GLU A 67 11.56 2.00 -17.86
CA GLU A 67 12.71 1.78 -16.98
C GLU A 67 12.74 2.76 -15.79
N GLU A 68 12.36 4.03 -16.01
CA GLU A 68 12.26 5.03 -14.95
C GLU A 68 11.19 4.65 -13.91
N GLU A 69 10.02 4.22 -14.36
CA GLU A 69 8.94 3.76 -13.48
C GLU A 69 9.30 2.49 -12.73
N ARG A 70 10.05 1.57 -13.35
CA ARG A 70 10.56 0.35 -12.69
C ARG A 70 11.45 0.69 -11.51
N VAL A 71 12.43 1.57 -11.72
CA VAL A 71 13.31 2.06 -10.65
C VAL A 71 12.52 2.74 -9.53
N TRP A 72 11.43 3.45 -9.88
CA TRP A 72 10.54 4.03 -8.87
C TRP A 72 9.88 2.95 -8.01
N TYR A 73 9.31 1.92 -8.62
CA TYR A 73 8.65 0.82 -7.91
C TYR A 73 9.62 0.04 -7.02
N GLU A 74 10.82 -0.28 -7.51
CA GLU A 74 11.85 -0.95 -6.71
C GLU A 74 12.29 -0.12 -5.48
N ARG A 75 12.27 1.22 -5.60
CA ARG A 75 12.70 2.12 -4.52
C ARG A 75 11.58 2.59 -3.60
N ARG A 76 10.32 2.55 -4.02
CA ARG A 76 9.20 3.21 -3.31
C ARG A 76 7.92 2.37 -3.24
N GLY A 77 7.79 1.31 -4.03
CA GLY A 77 6.57 0.49 -4.12
C GLY A 77 6.13 -0.09 -2.78
N TYR A 78 7.08 -0.31 -1.86
CA TYR A 78 6.83 -0.84 -0.52
C TYR A 78 6.16 0.16 0.46
N ILE A 79 6.18 1.48 0.21
CA ILE A 79 5.63 2.49 1.15
C ILE A 79 4.47 3.33 0.59
N VAL A 80 4.11 3.18 -0.69
CA VAL A 80 3.10 3.96 -1.43
C VAL A 80 2.93 5.39 -0.87
N PRO A 81 3.81 6.34 -1.25
CA PRO A 81 3.69 7.73 -0.83
C PRO A 81 2.32 8.33 -1.15
N THR A 82 1.82 9.25 -0.32
CA THR A 82 0.50 9.90 -0.49
C THR A 82 0.31 10.48 -1.90
N LYS A 83 1.35 11.12 -2.45
CA LYS A 83 1.31 11.71 -3.80
C LYS A 83 1.18 10.67 -4.93
N SER A 84 1.54 9.42 -4.67
CA SER A 84 1.55 8.34 -5.66
C SER A 84 0.32 7.45 -5.62
N ILE A 85 -0.59 7.61 -4.64
CA ILE A 85 -1.78 6.77 -4.46
C ILE A 85 -2.57 6.65 -5.77
N LYS A 86 -2.85 7.77 -6.43
CA LYS A 86 -3.62 7.76 -7.69
C LYS A 86 -2.92 6.93 -8.78
N GLY A 87 -1.61 7.09 -8.95
CA GLY A 87 -0.86 6.35 -9.97
C GLY A 87 -0.83 4.85 -9.67
N VAL A 88 -0.56 4.49 -8.41
CA VAL A 88 -0.53 3.09 -7.97
C VAL A 88 -1.91 2.44 -8.10
N SER A 89 -3.00 3.15 -7.77
CA SER A 89 -4.37 2.65 -7.94
C SER A 89 -4.68 2.39 -9.43
N LEU A 90 -4.26 3.27 -10.35
CA LEU A 90 -4.42 3.06 -11.79
C LEU A 90 -3.63 1.83 -12.29
N ASP A 91 -2.42 1.62 -11.76
CA ASP A 91 -1.60 0.47 -12.13
C ASP A 91 -2.22 -0.85 -11.65
N LEU A 92 -2.72 -0.88 -10.41
CA LEU A 92 -3.49 -2.02 -9.87
C LEU A 92 -4.79 -2.24 -10.64
N SER A 93 -5.51 -1.18 -11.00
CA SER A 93 -6.73 -1.24 -11.82
C SER A 93 -6.45 -1.84 -13.20
N GLY A 94 -5.32 -1.49 -13.82
CA GLY A 94 -4.85 -2.10 -15.05
C GLY A 94 -4.65 -3.61 -14.95
N LEU A 95 -4.38 -4.14 -13.74
CA LEU A 95 -4.25 -5.58 -13.45
C LEU A 95 -5.57 -6.26 -13.06
N GLY A 96 -6.68 -5.50 -12.98
CA GLY A 96 -8.02 -6.00 -12.69
C GLY A 96 -8.58 -5.63 -11.31
N TYR A 97 -7.84 -4.89 -10.48
CA TYR A 97 -8.27 -4.47 -9.14
C TYR A 97 -9.06 -3.16 -9.17
N ARG A 98 -10.40 -3.23 -9.14
CA ARG A 98 -11.27 -2.08 -9.49
C ARG A 98 -11.76 -1.20 -8.33
N GLU A 99 -11.57 -1.63 -7.09
CA GLU A 99 -12.12 -0.96 -5.88
C GLU A 99 -11.01 -0.61 -4.86
N ILE A 100 -9.87 -0.14 -5.36
CA ILE A 100 -8.65 0.09 -4.56
C ILE A 100 -8.15 1.52 -4.67
#